data_AF-A0A3A4RB50-F1
#
_entry.id   AF-A0A3A4RB50-F1
#
_cell.length_a   1.000
_cell.length_b   1.000
_cell.length_c   1.000
_cell.angle_alpha   90.00
_cell.angle_beta   90.00
_cell.angle_gamma   90.00
#
_symmetry.space_group_name_H-M   'P 1'
#
loop_
_entity.id
_entity.type
_entity.pdbx_description
1 polymer ?
#
loop_
_entity_poly.entity_id
_entity_poly.type
_entity_poly.pdbx_seq_one_letter_code
_entity_poly.pdbx_strand_id
1 'polypeptide(L)'
;MSTQKEEQSILHDAASVRAVAVLFSELADAYNARLKVEAPQLNSVEVYARLQEEQRMRSISNQLYFEAADRILNVAGESQAALEEVLKKSKRRLKKMEDWAAALDLIADLLVLAGAVLARKPGPILAALKEVRDDIKSGTADA
;
A
#
# COMPACT_ATOMS: atom_id res chain seq x y z
N MET A 1 29.84 5.03 27.55
CA MET A 1 29.01 5.13 26.32
C MET A 1 29.43 3.99 25.41
N SER A 2 28.73 2.87 25.46
CA SER A 2 29.06 1.67 24.70
C SER A 2 28.35 1.74 23.35
N THR A 3 29.11 1.92 22.28
CA THR A 3 28.65 1.78 20.90
C THR A 3 28.24 0.34 20.66
N GLN A 4 26.93 0.07 20.68
CA GLN A 4 26.37 -1.16 20.14
C GLN A 4 26.62 -1.15 18.63
N LYS A 5 27.54 -2.00 18.20
CA LYS A 5 27.75 -2.34 16.79
C LYS A 5 26.52 -3.17 16.41
N GLU A 6 25.58 -2.57 15.67
CA GLU A 6 24.46 -3.33 15.10
C GLU A 6 25.05 -4.49 14.29
N GLU A 7 24.86 -5.71 14.78
CA GLU A 7 25.06 -6.92 13.99
C GLU A 7 24.07 -6.85 12.84
N GLN A 8 24.51 -6.30 11.70
CA GLN A 8 23.71 -6.28 10.47
C GLN A 8 23.43 -7.73 10.08
N SER A 9 22.23 -8.19 10.39
CA SER A 9 21.75 -9.52 10.01
C SER A 9 21.86 -9.66 8.49
N ILE A 10 22.48 -10.74 8.04
CA ILE A 10 22.62 -11.07 6.62
C ILE A 10 21.23 -11.27 5.96
N LEU A 11 20.16 -11.39 6.75
CA LEU A 11 18.77 -11.58 6.33
C LEU A 11 17.89 -10.37 6.71
N HIS A 12 18.37 -9.15 6.46
CA HIS A 12 17.69 -7.92 6.88
C HIS A 12 16.53 -7.51 5.97
N ASP A 13 16.56 -7.85 4.68
CA ASP A 13 15.52 -7.49 3.71
C ASP A 13 15.14 -8.65 2.79
N ALA A 14 14.05 -8.49 2.03
CA ALA A 14 13.59 -9.55 1.13
C ALA A 14 14.61 -9.91 0.04
N ALA A 15 15.44 -8.94 -0.39
CA ALA A 15 16.46 -9.16 -1.41
C ALA A 15 17.61 -10.05 -0.90
N SER A 16 18.08 -9.80 0.32
CA SER A 16 19.12 -10.57 0.99
C SER A 16 18.65 -11.98 1.36
N VAL A 17 17.41 -12.13 1.86
CA VAL A 17 16.80 -13.46 2.08
C VAL A 17 16.70 -14.25 0.76
N ARG A 18 16.27 -13.61 -0.32
CA ARG A 18 16.24 -14.22 -1.66
C ARG A 18 17.64 -14.60 -2.16
N ALA A 19 18.65 -13.75 -1.93
CA ALA A 19 20.02 -14.06 -2.33
C ALA A 19 20.54 -15.33 -1.66
N VAL A 20 20.25 -15.51 -0.37
CA VAL A 20 20.59 -16.76 0.35
C VAL A 20 19.78 -17.95 -0.18
N ALA A 21 18.51 -17.76 -0.50
CA ALA A 21 17.69 -18.81 -1.13
C ALA A 21 18.29 -19.30 -2.46
N VAL A 22 18.79 -18.38 -3.29
CA VAL A 22 19.47 -18.69 -4.55
C VAL A 22 20.73 -19.51 -4.30
N LEU A 23 21.57 -19.11 -3.34
CA LEU A 23 22.80 -19.85 -3.01
C LEU A 23 22.50 -21.28 -2.54
N PHE A 24 21.46 -21.50 -1.73
CA PHE A 24 21.05 -22.85 -1.33
C PHE A 24 20.54 -23.68 -2.50
N SER A 25 19.85 -23.06 -3.46
CA SER A 25 19.41 -23.75 -4.69
C SER A 25 20.61 -24.14 -5.55
N GLU A 26 21.54 -23.22 -5.77
CA GLU A 26 22.75 -23.46 -6.56
C GLU A 26 23.64 -24.52 -5.91
N LEU A 27 23.75 -24.51 -4.57
CA LEU A 27 24.43 -25.56 -3.81
C LEU A 27 23.74 -26.92 -4.00
N ALA A 28 22.41 -26.97 -3.93
CA ALA A 28 21.67 -28.21 -4.18
C ALA A 28 21.89 -28.73 -5.61
N ASP A 29 21.90 -27.84 -6.60
CA ASP A 29 22.12 -28.19 -8.01
C ASP A 29 23.56 -28.68 -8.25
N ALA A 30 24.56 -27.99 -7.70
CA ALA A 30 25.96 -28.40 -7.76
C ALA A 30 26.19 -29.74 -7.05
N TYR A 31 25.54 -29.95 -5.90
CA TYR A 31 25.59 -31.19 -5.14
C TYR A 31 24.96 -32.35 -5.91
N ASN A 32 23.80 -32.12 -6.54
CA ASN A 32 23.14 -33.10 -7.41
C ASN A 32 24.00 -33.48 -8.62
N ALA A 33 24.58 -32.48 -9.28
CA ALA A 33 25.49 -32.68 -10.41
C ALA A 33 26.70 -33.53 -10.01
N ARG A 34 27.31 -33.22 -8.85
CA ARG A 34 28.41 -34.00 -8.29
C ARG A 34 27.99 -35.44 -7.94
N LEU A 35 26.83 -35.62 -7.32
CA LEU A 35 26.31 -36.94 -6.96
C LEU A 35 26.12 -37.82 -8.20
N LYS A 36 25.66 -37.27 -9.33
CA LYS A 36 25.52 -38.03 -10.59
C LYS A 36 26.84 -38.60 -11.11
N VAL A 37 27.96 -37.89 -10.88
CA VAL A 37 29.29 -38.34 -11.29
C VAL A 37 29.85 -39.37 -10.31
N GLU A 38 29.63 -39.18 -9.02
CA GLU A 38 30.17 -40.04 -7.96
C GLU A 38 29.33 -41.30 -7.70
N ALA A 39 28.04 -41.30 -8.05
CA ALA A 39 27.09 -42.39 -7.79
C ALA A 39 27.57 -43.79 -8.21
N PRO A 40 28.26 -44.01 -9.35
CA PRO A 40 28.78 -45.32 -9.72
C PRO A 40 29.83 -45.89 -8.76
N GLN A 41 30.46 -45.04 -7.94
CA GLN A 41 31.50 -45.41 -6.97
C GLN A 41 30.96 -45.55 -5.54
N LEU A 42 29.68 -45.24 -5.33
CA LEU A 42 29.04 -45.22 -4.02
C LEU A 42 28.12 -46.42 -3.86
N ASN A 43 27.94 -46.86 -2.61
CA ASN A 43 26.89 -47.84 -2.32
C ASN A 43 25.51 -47.15 -2.23
N SER A 44 24.43 -47.95 -2.25
CA SER A 44 23.06 -47.44 -2.25
C SER A 44 22.71 -46.60 -1.01
N VAL A 45 23.30 -46.92 0.15
CA VAL A 45 23.09 -46.17 1.41
C VAL A 45 23.73 -44.79 1.32
N GLU A 46 24.94 -44.70 0.78
CA GLU A 46 25.66 -43.44 0.57
C GLU A 46 24.94 -42.55 -0.45
N VAL A 47 24.47 -43.12 -1.56
CA VAL A 47 23.70 -42.38 -2.57
C VAL A 47 22.42 -41.81 -1.95
N TYR A 48 21.72 -42.60 -1.14
CA TYR A 48 20.49 -42.16 -0.48
C TYR A 48 20.73 -41.04 0.54
N ALA A 49 21.76 -41.17 1.40
CA ALA A 49 22.12 -40.14 2.37
C ALA A 49 22.47 -38.81 1.69
N ARG A 50 23.18 -38.87 0.56
CA ARG A 50 23.51 -37.68 -0.23
C ARG A 50 22.28 -37.08 -0.91
N LEU A 51 21.36 -37.90 -1.42
CA LEU A 51 20.09 -37.41 -1.97
C LEU A 51 19.25 -36.68 -0.91
N GLN A 52 19.20 -37.21 0.31
CA GLN A 52 18.48 -36.55 1.41
C GLN A 52 19.08 -35.18 1.76
N GLU A 53 20.41 -35.08 1.74
CA GLU A 53 21.08 -33.81 2.01
C GLU A 53 20.81 -32.77 0.91
N GLU A 54 20.76 -33.18 -0.35
CA GLU A 54 20.33 -32.33 -1.46
C GLU A 54 18.89 -31.85 -1.29
N GLN A 55 17.97 -32.76 -0.94
CA GLN A 55 16.57 -32.42 -0.67
C GLN A 55 16.43 -31.45 0.50
N ARG A 56 17.27 -31.59 1.53
CA ARG A 56 17.32 -30.67 2.67
C ARG A 56 17.71 -29.26 2.21
N MET A 57 18.75 -29.13 1.37
CA MET A 57 19.16 -27.84 0.82
C MET A 57 18.05 -27.20 -0.04
N ARG A 58 17.36 -28.00 -0.88
CA ARG A 58 16.20 -27.50 -1.65
C ARG A 58 15.04 -27.06 -0.76
N SER A 59 14.75 -27.81 0.28
CA SER A 59 13.71 -27.45 1.25
C SER A 59 13.99 -26.11 1.91
N ILE A 60 15.25 -25.89 2.35
CA ILE A 60 15.69 -24.62 2.94
C ILE A 60 15.57 -23.48 1.93
N SER A 61 16.02 -23.69 0.68
CA SER A 61 15.88 -22.69 -0.39
C SER A 61 14.42 -22.27 -0.59
N ASN A 62 13.50 -23.23 -0.68
CA ASN A 62 12.07 -22.96 -0.84
C ASN A 62 11.48 -22.18 0.34
N GLN A 63 11.83 -22.55 1.58
CA GLN A 63 11.40 -21.81 2.78
C GLN A 63 11.85 -20.35 2.73
N LEU A 64 13.10 -20.10 2.33
CA LEU A 64 13.63 -18.74 2.20
C LEU A 64 12.95 -17.96 1.05
N TYR A 65 12.58 -18.62 -0.05
CA TYR A 65 11.78 -17.97 -1.09
C TYR A 65 10.39 -17.56 -0.58
N PHE A 66 9.72 -18.41 0.20
CA PHE A 66 8.44 -18.07 0.82
C PHE A 66 8.59 -16.91 1.81
N GLU A 67 9.65 -16.90 2.62
CA GLU A 67 9.92 -15.81 3.55
C GLU A 67 10.21 -14.48 2.82
N ALA A 68 10.99 -14.51 1.74
CA ALA A 68 11.22 -13.32 0.91
C ALA A 68 9.92 -12.79 0.29
N ALA A 69 9.05 -13.69 -0.19
CA ALA A 69 7.75 -13.33 -0.72
C ALA A 69 6.83 -12.72 0.35
N ASP A 70 6.78 -13.31 1.54
CA ASP A 70 5.99 -12.81 2.67
C ASP A 70 6.43 -11.39 3.09
N ARG A 71 7.74 -11.16 3.19
CA ARG A 71 8.30 -9.83 3.49
C ARG A 71 7.91 -8.78 2.43
N ILE A 72 7.92 -9.14 1.14
CA ILE A 72 7.46 -8.23 0.07
C ILE A 72 5.96 -7.93 0.21
N LEU A 73 5.15 -8.95 0.48
CA LEU A 73 3.70 -8.80 0.63
C LEU A 73 3.33 -7.96 1.85
N ASN A 74 4.03 -8.11 2.97
CA ASN A 74 3.81 -7.32 4.18
C ASN A 74 4.10 -5.83 3.94
N VAL A 75 5.23 -5.51 3.32
CA VAL A 75 5.58 -4.12 2.95
C VAL A 75 4.55 -3.52 1.98
N ALA A 76 4.11 -4.31 0.99
CA ALA A 76 3.10 -3.88 0.04
C ALA A 76 1.75 -3.61 0.75
N GLY A 77 1.33 -4.49 1.66
CA GLY A 77 0.11 -4.35 2.46
C GLY A 77 0.12 -3.08 3.31
N GLU A 78 1.22 -2.81 4.01
CA GLU A 78 1.41 -1.57 4.79
C GLU A 78 1.32 -0.31 3.91
N SER A 79 1.98 -0.32 2.74
CA SER A 79 1.98 0.82 1.83
C SER A 79 0.58 1.12 1.25
N GLN A 80 -0.21 0.09 0.96
CA GLN A 80 -1.57 0.23 0.46
C GLN A 80 -2.50 0.76 1.54
N ALA A 81 -2.38 0.26 2.78
CA ALA A 81 -3.16 0.76 3.91
C ALA A 81 -2.86 2.24 4.19
N ALA A 82 -1.59 2.63 4.17
CA ALA A 82 -1.18 4.03 4.33
C ALA A 82 -1.73 4.93 3.20
N LEU A 83 -1.69 4.45 1.95
CA LEU A 83 -2.26 5.19 0.81
C LEU A 83 -3.77 5.35 0.94
N GLU A 84 -4.49 4.31 1.37
CA GLU A 84 -5.94 4.37 1.58
C GLU A 84 -6.31 5.37 2.67
N GLU A 85 -5.52 5.45 3.75
CA GLU A 85 -5.71 6.45 4.81
C GLU A 85 -5.52 7.88 4.27
N VAL A 86 -4.47 8.13 3.50
CA VAL A 86 -4.22 9.43 2.84
C VAL A 86 -5.36 9.79 1.90
N LEU A 87 -5.88 8.81 1.14
CA LEU A 87 -7.00 9.02 0.23
C LEU A 87 -8.29 9.36 0.99
N LYS A 88 -8.59 8.66 2.09
CA LYS A 88 -9.72 8.97 2.99
C LYS A 88 -9.59 10.37 3.57
N LYS A 89 -8.39 10.77 4.02
CA LYS A 89 -8.14 12.12 4.54
C LYS A 89 -8.33 13.19 3.48
N SER A 90 -7.89 12.92 2.26
CA SER A 90 -8.02 13.83 1.12
C SER A 90 -9.48 13.99 0.68
N LYS A 91 -10.25 12.89 0.60
CA LYS A 91 -11.70 12.95 0.36
C LYS A 91 -12.45 13.78 1.39
N ARG A 92 -12.12 13.63 2.68
CA ARG A 92 -12.72 14.45 3.75
C ARG A 92 -12.39 15.94 3.60
N ARG A 93 -11.18 16.27 3.13
CA ARG A 93 -10.78 17.67 2.87
C ARG A 93 -11.52 18.25 1.66
N LEU A 94 -11.68 17.47 0.59
CA LEU A 94 -12.45 17.88 -0.58
C LEU A 94 -13.92 18.14 -0.21
N LYS A 95 -14.55 17.22 0.53
CA LYS A 95 -15.93 17.43 1.02
C LYS A 95 -16.06 18.73 1.81
N LYS A 96 -15.13 19.00 2.74
CA LYS A 96 -15.12 20.27 3.49
C LYS A 96 -15.01 21.49 2.58
N MET A 97 -14.21 21.42 1.51
CA MET A 97 -14.07 22.53 0.55
C MET A 97 -15.36 22.74 -0.25
N GLU A 98 -16.04 21.67 -0.62
CA GLU A 98 -17.35 21.73 -1.27
C GLU A 98 -18.40 22.35 -0.34
N ASP A 99 -18.43 21.95 0.94
CA ASP A 99 -19.31 22.54 1.96
C ASP A 99 -19.05 24.06 2.11
N TRP A 100 -17.78 24.48 2.09
CA TRP A 100 -17.40 25.90 2.14
C TRP A 100 -17.76 26.67 0.87
N ALA A 101 -17.64 26.04 -0.31
CA ALA A 101 -18.03 26.66 -1.56
C ALA A 101 -19.55 26.92 -1.59
N ALA A 102 -20.35 25.94 -1.17
CA ALA A 102 -21.80 26.10 -1.04
C ALA A 102 -22.18 27.21 -0.04
N ALA A 103 -21.49 27.30 1.10
CA ALA A 103 -21.72 28.37 2.07
C ALA A 103 -21.37 29.76 1.52
N LEU A 104 -20.31 29.88 0.71
CA LEU A 104 -19.92 31.14 0.07
C LEU A 104 -20.91 31.56 -1.02
N ASP A 105 -21.45 30.62 -1.78
CA ASP A 105 -22.47 30.86 -2.82
C ASP A 105 -23.73 31.47 -2.18
N LEU A 106 -24.22 30.84 -1.11
CA LEU A 106 -25.35 31.35 -0.34
C LEU A 106 -25.09 32.76 0.22
N ILE A 107 -23.88 33.05 0.71
CA ILE A 107 -23.51 34.40 1.17
C ILE A 107 -23.55 35.40 0.01
N ALA A 108 -23.05 35.03 -1.17
CA ALA A 108 -23.07 35.88 -2.35
C ALA A 108 -24.51 36.21 -2.77
N ASP A 109 -25.40 35.22 -2.79
CA ASP A 109 -26.81 35.41 -3.14
C ASP A 109 -27.57 36.26 -2.12
N LEU A 110 -27.24 36.13 -0.83
CA LEU A 110 -27.78 37.01 0.21
C LEU A 110 -27.33 38.47 0.01
N LEU A 111 -26.09 38.70 -0.44
CA LEU A 111 -25.60 40.05 -0.78
C LEU A 111 -26.30 40.60 -2.03
N VAL A 112 -26.51 39.77 -3.05
CA VAL A 112 -27.27 40.15 -4.26
C VAL A 112 -28.71 40.53 -3.90
N LEU A 113 -29.36 39.74 -3.03
CA LEU A 113 -30.70 40.03 -2.53
C LEU A 113 -30.74 41.37 -1.78
N ALA A 114 -29.81 41.61 -0.85
CA ALA A 114 -29.72 42.87 -0.12
C ALA A 114 -29.55 44.07 -1.06
N GLY A 115 -28.69 43.94 -2.08
CA GLY A 115 -28.51 44.95 -3.11
C GLY A 115 -29.78 45.21 -3.92
N ALA A 116 -30.49 44.15 -4.32
CA ALA A 116 -31.75 44.26 -5.08
C ALA A 116 -32.86 44.94 -4.27
N VAL A 117 -32.95 44.65 -2.96
CA VAL A 117 -33.88 45.30 -2.03
C VAL A 117 -33.55 46.78 -1.88
N LEU A 118 -32.28 47.14 -1.67
CA LEU A 118 -31.84 48.53 -1.57
C LEU A 118 -32.14 49.31 -2.87
N ALA A 119 -31.95 48.68 -4.03
CA ALA A 119 -32.25 49.25 -5.33
C ALA A 119 -33.76 49.28 -5.68
N ARG A 120 -34.61 48.68 -4.83
CA ARG A 120 -36.08 48.60 -4.99
C ARG A 120 -36.53 48.01 -6.34
N LYS A 121 -35.78 47.03 -6.87
CA LYS A 121 -36.09 46.40 -8.17
C LYS A 121 -36.79 45.05 -7.95
N PRO A 122 -38.12 44.95 -8.18
CA PRO A 122 -38.90 43.75 -7.84
C PRO A 122 -38.49 42.49 -8.61
N GLY A 123 -38.13 42.60 -9.89
CA GLY A 123 -37.64 41.46 -10.69
C GLY A 123 -36.36 40.83 -10.10
N PRO A 124 -35.28 41.60 -9.92
CA PRO A 124 -34.06 41.16 -9.24
C PRO A 124 -34.27 40.62 -7.81
N ILE A 125 -35.20 41.19 -7.04
CA ILE A 125 -35.55 40.66 -5.71
C ILE A 125 -36.10 39.23 -5.81
N LEU A 126 -37.05 39.00 -6.74
CA LEU A 126 -37.64 37.68 -6.95
C LEU A 126 -36.62 36.65 -7.46
N ALA A 127 -35.70 37.09 -8.33
CA ALA A 127 -34.62 36.25 -8.82
C ALA A 127 -33.68 35.83 -7.69
N ALA A 128 -33.17 36.79 -6.91
CA ALA A 128 -32.26 36.50 -5.79
C ALA A 128 -32.91 35.66 -4.68
N LEU A 129 -34.21 35.88 -4.39
CA LEU A 129 -34.95 35.02 -3.46
C LEU A 129 -35.07 33.57 -3.94
N LYS A 130 -35.15 33.38 -5.26
CA LYS A 130 -35.23 32.04 -5.85
C LYS A 130 -33.89 31.31 -5.69
N GLU A 131 -32.78 31.97 -6.00
CA GLU A 131 -31.43 31.40 -5.84
C GLU A 131 -31.14 31.06 -4.37
N VAL A 132 -31.36 31.98 -3.43
CA VAL A 132 -31.22 31.71 -1.97
C VAL A 132 -32.05 30.49 -1.53
N ARG A 133 -33.29 30.35 -2.02
CA ARG A 133 -34.14 29.20 -1.69
C ARG A 133 -33.58 27.91 -2.26
N ASP A 134 -33.07 27.94 -3.49
CA ASP A 134 -32.57 26.76 -4.19
C ASP A 134 -31.23 26.30 -3.56
N ASP A 135 -30.40 27.23 -3.09
CA ASP A 135 -29.18 26.99 -2.29
C ASP A 135 -29.46 26.39 -0.91
N ILE A 136 -30.49 26.88 -0.21
CA ILE A 136 -30.89 26.29 1.08
C ILE A 136 -31.35 24.84 0.87
N LYS A 137 -32.05 24.55 -0.23
CA LYS A 137 -32.50 23.19 -0.52
C LYS A 137 -31.35 22.26 -0.87
N SER A 138 -30.41 22.68 -1.70
CA SER A 138 -29.22 21.89 -2.03
C SER A 138 -28.36 21.64 -0.78
N GLY A 139 -28.19 22.65 0.09
CA GLY A 139 -27.46 22.52 1.36
C GLY A 139 -28.09 21.61 2.41
N THR A 140 -29.41 21.34 2.33
CA THR A 140 -30.11 20.42 3.26
C THR A 140 -30.25 18.98 2.75
N ALA A 141 -29.89 18.69 1.49
CA ALA A 141 -30.08 17.37 0.90
C ALA A 141 -29.03 16.32 1.33
N ASP A 142 -27.91 16.75 1.92
CA ASP A 142 -26.78 15.89 2.31
C ASP A 142 -26.47 15.90 3.83
N ALA A 143 -27.38 16.43 4.66
CA ALA A 143 -27.30 16.44 6.13
C ALA A 143 -28.16 15.32 6.76
#